data_AF-A0A090Q0R0-F1
#
_entry.id   AF-A0A090Q0R0-F1
#
_cell.length_a   1.000
_cell.length_b   1.000
_cell.length_c   1.000
_cell.angle_alpha   90.00
_cell.angle_beta   90.00
_cell.angle_gamma   90.00
#
_symmetry.space_group_name_H-M   'P 1'
#
loop_
_entity.id
_entity.type
_entity.pdbx_description
1 polymer ?
#
loop_
_entity_poly.entity_id
_entity_poly.type
_entity_poly.pdbx_seq_one_letter_code
_entity_poly.pdbx_strand_id
1 'polypeptide(L)'
;MILNKAQIYILFLFRINKNNYFCSNKKFVLIMKKVLILGVLLISIAATAPSKRNDDAYAIKQMCGCFEVTFNFAETFNYSQDSLYKPSKTKVDKGLEWAQLVTDEKDKIQIQHLLQVGDPSNPYIVKHWRQDWLYENTDLYEYNADNKWDFIQLDKKDVKSMDSKGISG
;
A
#
# COMPACT_ATOMS: atom_id res chain seq x y z
N MET A 1 1.09 41.72 -2.91
CA MET A 1 2.55 41.44 -2.91
C MET A 1 2.70 39.93 -2.81
N ILE A 2 3.09 39.31 -3.93
CA ILE A 2 3.07 37.87 -4.16
C ILE A 2 4.23 37.25 -3.39
N LEU A 3 3.95 36.52 -2.31
CA LEU A 3 4.91 35.64 -1.68
C LEU A 3 4.90 34.32 -2.44
N ASN A 4 5.83 34.22 -3.39
CA ASN A 4 6.22 32.97 -4.07
C ASN A 4 6.63 31.95 -3.02
N LYS A 5 5.70 31.06 -2.63
CA LYS A 5 6.03 29.88 -1.85
C LYS A 5 6.52 28.84 -2.85
N ALA A 6 7.85 28.74 -2.99
CA ALA A 6 8.48 27.66 -3.73
C ALA A 6 8.00 26.32 -3.13
N GLN A 7 7.08 25.65 -3.83
CA GLN A 7 6.74 24.26 -3.56
C GLN A 7 7.89 23.41 -4.10
N ILE A 8 8.77 23.01 -3.19
CA ILE A 8 9.75 21.94 -3.44
C ILE A 8 8.94 20.64 -3.49
N TYR A 9 8.63 20.17 -4.70
CA TYR A 9 8.04 18.86 -4.90
C TYR A 9 9.14 17.81 -4.75
N ILE A 10 9.22 17.17 -3.57
CA ILE A 10 10.08 16.00 -3.36
C ILE A 10 9.39 14.80 -4.02
N LEU A 11 9.96 14.30 -5.11
CA LEU A 11 9.54 13.04 -5.70
C LEU A 11 10.05 11.90 -4.79
N PHE A 12 9.17 11.30 -3.99
CA PHE A 12 9.52 10.18 -3.13
C PHE A 12 9.54 8.87 -3.94
N LEU A 13 10.73 8.37 -4.26
CA LEU A 13 10.89 7.01 -4.78
C LEU A 13 11.03 6.05 -3.59
N PHE A 14 9.96 5.35 -3.24
CA PHE A 14 9.97 4.31 -2.21
C PHE A 14 10.40 2.98 -2.80
N ARG A 15 11.41 2.35 -2.19
CA ARG A 15 11.70 0.92 -2.43
C ARG A 15 11.29 0.13 -1.20
N ILE A 16 10.31 -0.75 -1.37
CA ILE A 16 9.80 -1.63 -0.32
C ILE A 16 10.46 -3.00 -0.49
N ASN A 17 11.21 -3.46 0.51
CA ASN A 17 11.72 -4.83 0.53
C ASN A 17 10.91 -5.64 1.55
N LYS A 18 10.15 -6.63 1.07
CA LYS A 18 9.36 -7.53 1.92
C LYS A 18 10.31 -8.54 2.56
N ASN A 19 10.88 -8.17 3.69
CA ASN A 19 11.67 -9.09 4.51
C ASN A 19 10.76 -9.79 5.53
N ASN A 20 10.77 -11.12 5.52
CA ASN A 20 10.11 -11.97 6.53
C ASN A 20 10.85 -11.97 7.88
N TYR A 21 11.39 -10.83 8.32
CA TYR A 21 11.93 -10.73 9.68
C TYR A 21 10.77 -10.43 10.62
N PHE A 22 10.34 -11.51 11.29
CA PHE A 22 9.58 -11.50 12.53
C PHE A 22 9.74 -10.19 13.33
N CYS A 23 8.71 -9.34 13.36
CA CYS A 23 8.43 -8.60 14.58
C CYS A 23 8.17 -9.68 15.65
N SER A 24 9.11 -9.82 16.61
CA SER A 24 9.17 -10.84 17.68
C SER A 24 7.77 -11.36 18.08
N ASN A 25 7.39 -12.64 17.96
CA ASN A 25 7.92 -13.79 18.69
C ASN A 25 7.39 -15.13 18.09
N LYS A 26 8.16 -16.22 18.23
CA LYS A 26 8.00 -17.55 17.58
C LYS A 26 6.75 -18.34 18.00
N LYS A 27 6.14 -19.06 17.04
CA LYS A 27 6.19 -20.54 16.89
C LYS A 27 5.17 -21.01 15.83
N PHE A 28 5.65 -21.40 14.65
CA PHE A 28 4.83 -22.14 13.68
C PHE A 28 5.20 -23.62 13.78
N VAL A 29 4.28 -24.42 14.31
CA VAL A 29 4.37 -25.88 14.37
C VAL A 29 4.01 -26.42 13.00
N LEU A 30 4.93 -27.11 12.32
CA LEU A 30 4.66 -27.79 11.05
C LEU A 30 4.49 -29.30 11.30
N ILE A 31 3.26 -29.78 11.15
CA ILE A 31 2.88 -31.19 11.29
C ILE A 31 3.03 -31.92 9.93
N MET A 32 3.85 -32.99 10.01
CA MET A 32 3.76 -34.32 9.38
C MET A 32 3.71 -34.53 7.85
N LYS A 33 4.83 -35.11 7.40
CA LYS A 33 5.00 -36.36 6.62
C LYS A 33 3.99 -36.69 5.51
N LYS A 34 4.55 -36.65 4.29
CA LYS A 34 4.05 -37.17 3.02
C LYS A 34 3.47 -38.58 3.14
N VAL A 35 2.24 -38.77 2.67
CA VAL A 35 1.71 -40.08 2.25
C VAL A 35 1.34 -39.96 0.77
N LEU A 36 2.00 -40.78 -0.03
CA LEU A 36 1.87 -40.84 -1.49
C LEU A 36 0.99 -42.06 -1.80
N ILE A 37 -0.25 -41.85 -2.23
CA ILE A 37 -1.07 -42.91 -2.85
C ILE A 37 -1.51 -42.41 -4.23
N LEU A 38 -1.00 -43.13 -5.22
CA LEU A 38 -1.25 -42.99 -6.64
C LEU A 38 -2.59 -43.65 -6.96
N GLY A 39 -3.61 -42.84 -7.26
CA GLY A 39 -4.92 -43.30 -7.71
C GLY A 39 -5.40 -42.40 -8.84
N VAL A 40 -5.31 -42.92 -10.06
CA VAL A 40 -5.82 -42.28 -11.28
C VAL A 40 -7.34 -42.16 -11.16
N LEU A 41 -7.85 -40.94 -11.01
CA LEU A 41 -9.25 -40.62 -11.26
C LEU A 41 -9.29 -39.38 -12.15
N LEU A 42 -9.78 -39.58 -13.38
CA LEU A 42 -10.18 -38.53 -14.31
C LEU A 42 -11.28 -37.69 -13.67
N ILE A 43 -10.89 -36.68 -12.91
CA ILE A 43 -11.80 -35.63 -12.44
C ILE A 43 -11.79 -34.57 -13.53
N SER A 44 -12.91 -34.43 -14.24
CA SER A 44 -13.22 -33.23 -14.99
C SER A 44 -13.22 -32.06 -14.01
N ILE A 45 -12.08 -31.41 -13.86
CA ILE A 45 -11.97 -30.16 -13.11
C ILE A 45 -12.71 -29.13 -13.97
N ALA A 46 -14.01 -28.98 -13.74
CA ALA A 46 -14.66 -27.70 -13.96
C ALA A 46 -13.92 -26.72 -13.05
N ALA A 47 -12.90 -26.07 -13.60
CA ALA A 47 -12.22 -24.97 -12.94
C ALA A 47 -13.28 -23.89 -12.74
N THR A 48 -13.93 -23.91 -11.59
CA THR A 48 -14.64 -22.73 -11.11
C THR A 48 -13.55 -21.69 -10.97
N ALA A 49 -13.54 -20.71 -11.89
CA ALA A 49 -12.65 -19.58 -11.76
C ALA A 49 -12.90 -19.01 -10.36
N PRO A 50 -11.86 -18.89 -9.50
CA PRO A 50 -12.04 -18.26 -8.22
C PRO A 50 -12.70 -16.90 -8.44
N SER A 51 -13.69 -16.57 -7.60
CA SER A 51 -14.37 -15.29 -7.75
C SER A 51 -13.32 -14.19 -7.58
N LYS A 52 -13.11 -13.35 -8.59
CA LYS A 52 -12.13 -12.24 -8.63
C LYS A 52 -12.00 -11.51 -7.27
N ARG A 53 -13.13 -11.26 -6.63
CA ARG A 53 -13.24 -10.68 -5.29
C ARG A 53 -12.41 -11.38 -4.20
N ASN A 54 -12.42 -12.72 -4.15
CA ASN A 54 -11.67 -13.47 -3.14
C ASN A 54 -10.16 -13.37 -3.39
N ASP A 55 -9.76 -13.34 -4.66
CA ASP A 55 -8.36 -13.16 -5.05
C ASP A 55 -7.88 -11.74 -4.72
N ASP A 56 -8.71 -10.73 -5.00
CA ASP A 56 -8.44 -9.33 -4.64
C ASP A 56 -8.35 -9.17 -3.11
N ALA A 57 -9.31 -9.73 -2.36
CA ALA A 57 -9.29 -9.74 -0.90
C ALA A 57 -8.05 -10.44 -0.34
N TYR A 58 -7.64 -11.56 -0.95
CA TYR A 58 -6.41 -12.26 -0.58
C TYR A 58 -5.18 -11.38 -0.85
N ALA A 59 -5.10 -10.76 -2.03
CA ALA A 59 -3.99 -9.87 -2.40
C ALA A 59 -3.87 -8.67 -1.45
N ILE A 60 -5.00 -8.03 -1.10
CA ILE A 60 -5.04 -6.93 -0.13
C ILE A 60 -4.50 -7.40 1.24
N LYS A 61 -4.93 -8.57 1.72
CA LYS A 61 -4.42 -9.12 3.00
C LYS A 61 -2.93 -9.42 2.94
N GLN A 62 -2.38 -9.79 1.79
CA GLN A 62 -0.93 -10.02 1.61
C GLN A 62 -0.09 -8.73 1.68
N MET A 63 -0.71 -7.55 1.67
CA MET A 63 -0.07 -6.27 1.97
C MET A 63 0.23 -6.09 3.46
N CYS A 64 -0.40 -6.87 4.35
CA CYS A 64 -0.08 -6.86 5.77
C CYS A 64 1.32 -7.46 6.02
N GLY A 65 2.03 -6.93 7.00
CA GLY A 65 3.36 -7.40 7.35
C GLY A 65 4.27 -6.30 7.87
N CYS A 66 5.57 -6.62 7.95
CA CYS A 66 6.62 -5.69 8.30
C CYS A 66 7.48 -5.43 7.07
N PHE A 67 7.82 -4.16 6.84
CA PHE A 67 8.56 -3.74 5.66
C PHE A 67 9.72 -2.84 6.06
N GLU A 68 10.87 -3.07 5.44
CA GLU A 68 11.95 -2.07 5.43
C GLU A 68 11.71 -1.15 4.24
N VAL A 69 11.46 0.12 4.55
CA VAL A 69 11.21 1.17 3.56
C VAL A 69 12.47 2.00 3.43
N THR A 70 12.98 2.14 2.21
CA THR A 70 14.09 3.04 1.91
C THR A 70 13.57 4.28 1.21
N PHE A 71 13.94 5.45 1.74
CA PHE A 71 13.60 6.76 1.20
C PHE A 71 14.82 7.33 0.49
N ASN A 72 14.68 7.63 -0.80
CA ASN A 72 15.70 8.35 -1.57
C ASN A 72 15.23 9.78 -1.80
N PHE A 73 15.88 10.73 -1.14
CA PHE A 73 15.61 12.15 -1.28
C PHE A 73 16.58 12.73 -2.31
N ALA A 74 16.04 13.22 -3.41
CA ALA A 74 16.75 13.99 -4.40
C ALA A 74 15.90 15.19 -4.80
N GLU A 75 16.54 16.34 -4.95
CA GLU A 75 15.89 17.53 -5.46
C GLU A 75 15.76 17.41 -6.99
N THR A 76 14.53 17.40 -7.50
CA THR A 76 14.24 17.13 -8.91
C THR A 76 13.89 18.36 -9.73
N PHE A 77 13.43 19.45 -9.10
CA PHE A 77 13.06 20.69 -9.78
C PHE A 77 13.59 21.89 -9.01
N ASN A 78 14.18 22.83 -9.74
CA ASN A 78 14.66 24.10 -9.22
C ASN A 78 13.92 25.24 -9.93
N TYR A 79 13.24 26.08 -9.14
CA TYR A 79 12.54 27.28 -9.63
C TYR A 79 13.22 28.58 -9.17
N SER A 80 14.40 28.48 -8.55
CA SER A 80 15.19 29.63 -8.12
C SER A 80 15.78 30.38 -9.31
N GLN A 81 15.66 31.70 -9.27
CA GLN A 81 16.34 32.61 -10.21
C GLN A 81 17.74 33.03 -9.70
N ASP A 82 18.17 32.52 -8.55
CA ASP A 82 19.46 32.86 -7.96
C ASP A 82 20.60 32.10 -8.65
N SER A 83 21.53 32.84 -9.24
CA SER A 83 22.75 32.32 -9.87
C SER A 83 23.71 31.60 -8.93
N LEU A 84 23.62 31.84 -7.60
CA LEU A 84 24.46 31.19 -6.59
C LEU A 84 23.83 29.94 -6.00
N TYR A 85 22.67 29.53 -6.51
CA TYR A 85 21.95 28.38 -6.03
C TYR A 85 22.78 27.10 -6.08
N LYS A 86 22.76 26.34 -4.99
CA LYS A 86 23.38 25.02 -4.90
C LYS A 86 22.32 23.99 -4.51
N PRO A 87 22.07 22.98 -5.36
CA PRO A 87 21.09 21.96 -5.05
C PRO A 87 21.49 21.21 -3.78
N SER A 88 20.47 20.75 -3.06
CA SER A 88 20.65 19.91 -1.89
C SER A 88 21.31 18.58 -2.28
N LYS A 89 22.15 18.06 -1.37
CA LYS A 89 22.74 16.73 -1.55
C LYS A 89 21.65 15.68 -1.50
N THR A 90 21.80 14.65 -2.32
CA THR A 90 20.94 13.47 -2.20
C THR A 90 21.14 12.81 -0.84
N LYS A 91 20.04 12.34 -0.26
CA LYS A 91 20.02 11.65 1.04
C LYS A 91 19.29 10.33 0.89
N VAL A 92 19.86 9.28 1.46
CA VAL A 92 19.16 8.00 1.63
C VAL A 92 18.84 7.82 3.10
N ASP A 93 17.59 7.48 3.39
CA ASP A 93 17.11 7.21 4.74
C ASP A 93 16.31 5.92 4.78
N LYS A 94 16.09 5.37 5.97
CA LYS A 94 15.39 4.10 6.16
C LYS A 94 14.33 4.19 7.25
N GLY A 95 13.29 3.39 7.11
CA GLY A 95 12.23 3.22 8.10
C GLY A 95 11.72 1.78 8.14
N LEU A 96 11.03 1.47 9.23
CA LEU A 96 10.29 0.22 9.39
C LEU A 96 8.80 0.54 9.36
N GLU A 97 8.07 -0.11 8.47
CA GLU A 97 6.62 0.01 8.38
C GLU A 97 5.97 -1.29 8.86
N TRP A 98 5.00 -1.16 9.75
CA TRP A 98 4.15 -2.26 10.18
C TRP A 98 2.72 -2.01 9.68
N ALA A 99 2.24 -2.93 8.84
CA ALA A 99 0.88 -2.94 8.30
C ALA A 99 0.08 -4.09 8.93
N GLN A 100 -0.94 -3.73 9.70
CA GLN A 100 -1.75 -4.65 10.48
C GLN A 100 -3.19 -4.68 9.96
N LEU A 101 -3.73 -5.88 9.74
CA LEU A 101 -5.15 -6.06 9.45
C LEU A 101 -5.97 -5.69 10.68
N VAL A 102 -6.91 -4.74 10.53
CA VAL A 102 -7.81 -4.25 11.59
C VAL A 102 -9.24 -4.70 11.38
N THR A 103 -9.68 -4.78 10.12
CA THR A 103 -11.02 -5.26 9.76
C THR A 103 -10.93 -6.22 8.59
N ASP A 104 -11.63 -7.34 8.72
CA ASP A 104 -11.75 -8.39 7.71
C ASP A 104 -13.21 -8.83 7.63
N GLU A 105 -14.00 -8.00 6.96
CA GLU A 105 -15.41 -8.26 6.68
C GLU A 105 -15.58 -8.61 5.21
N LYS A 106 -16.76 -9.14 4.87
CA LYS A 106 -17.08 -9.57 3.52
C LYS A 106 -16.78 -8.45 2.51
N ASP A 107 -17.40 -7.28 2.67
CA ASP A 107 -17.35 -6.15 1.71
C ASP A 107 -16.38 -5.05 2.15
N LYS A 108 -15.56 -5.29 3.19
CA LYS A 108 -14.70 -4.27 3.78
C LYS A 108 -13.44 -4.87 4.40
N ILE A 109 -12.28 -4.35 4.00
CA ILE A 109 -10.98 -4.67 4.59
C ILE A 109 -10.31 -3.38 5.02
N GLN A 110 -9.78 -3.33 6.24
CA GLN A 110 -9.04 -2.16 6.74
C GLN A 110 -7.67 -2.57 7.25
N ILE A 111 -6.63 -1.84 6.82
CA ILE A 111 -5.25 -2.05 7.22
C ILE A 111 -4.75 -0.79 7.94
N GLN A 112 -4.15 -0.95 9.11
CA GLN A 112 -3.51 0.12 9.86
C GLN A 112 -2.00 0.05 9.65
N HIS A 113 -1.43 1.16 9.25
CA HIS A 113 -0.01 1.31 9.02
C HIS A 113 0.60 2.18 10.10
N LEU A 114 1.76 1.77 10.62
CA LEU A 114 2.65 2.55 11.48
C LEU A 114 4.03 2.60 10.84
N LEU A 115 4.55 3.81 10.61
CA LEU A 115 5.89 4.02 10.11
C LEU A 115 6.79 4.56 11.22
N GLN A 116 7.81 3.78 11.54
CA GLN A 116 8.83 4.09 12.52
C GLN A 116 10.15 4.45 11.83
N VAL A 117 10.79 5.50 12.31
CA VAL A 117 12.10 5.98 11.82
C VAL A 117 12.98 6.40 13.01
N GLY A 118 14.23 6.78 12.74
CA GLY A 118 15.18 7.24 13.75
C GLY A 118 16.22 6.20 14.12
N ASP A 119 17.02 6.52 15.15
CA ASP A 119 18.07 5.64 15.65
C ASP A 119 17.46 4.36 16.24
N PRO A 120 18.04 3.16 15.98
CA PRO A 120 17.55 1.91 16.57
C PRO A 120 17.45 1.92 18.10
N SER A 121 18.27 2.73 18.77
CA SER A 121 18.31 2.88 20.23
C SER A 121 17.25 3.83 20.77
N ASN A 122 16.69 4.71 19.93
CA ASN A 122 15.61 5.64 20.28
C ASN A 122 14.70 5.91 19.07
N PRO A 123 13.92 4.91 18.64
CA PRO A 123 13.05 5.05 17.49
C PRO A 123 11.79 5.86 17.83
N TYR A 124 11.20 6.50 16.83
CA TYR A 124 9.92 7.20 16.98
C TYR A 124 9.00 6.98 15.77
N ILE A 125 7.69 7.09 16.00
CA ILE A 125 6.67 6.94 14.96
C ILE A 125 6.49 8.29 14.27
N VAL A 126 6.71 8.33 12.96
CA VAL A 126 6.56 9.55 12.15
C VAL A 126 5.19 9.63 11.49
N LYS A 127 4.59 8.49 11.15
CA LYS A 127 3.27 8.44 10.51
C LYS A 127 2.46 7.25 11.02
N HIS A 128 1.16 7.47 11.13
CA HIS A 128 0.16 6.44 11.32
C HIS A 128 -1.00 6.73 10.37
N TRP A 129 -1.39 5.77 9.54
CA TRP A 129 -2.50 5.94 8.60
C TRP A 129 -3.28 4.65 8.45
N ARG A 130 -4.53 4.79 8.04
CA ARG A 130 -5.41 3.65 7.76
C ARG A 130 -5.67 3.60 6.26
N GLN A 131 -5.68 2.40 5.71
CA GLN A 131 -6.06 2.11 4.34
C GLN A 131 -7.36 1.29 4.36
N ASP A 132 -8.41 1.88 3.78
CA ASP A 132 -9.75 1.29 3.73
C ASP A 132 -10.03 0.78 2.32
N TRP A 133 -10.39 -0.49 2.21
CA TRP A 133 -10.80 -1.16 0.98
C TRP A 133 -12.27 -1.55 1.09
N LEU A 134 -13.12 -0.92 0.27
CA LEU A 134 -14.56 -1.14 0.23
C LEU A 134 -14.91 -1.79 -1.11
N TYR A 135 -15.62 -2.92 -1.06
CA TYR A 135 -16.03 -3.64 -2.27
C TYR A 135 -17.19 -2.90 -2.96
N GLU A 136 -17.04 -2.62 -4.26
CA GLU A 136 -18.04 -1.91 -5.08
C GLU A 136 -18.57 -0.61 -4.42
N ASN A 137 -17.68 0.25 -3.94
CA ASN A 137 -18.05 1.51 -3.30
C ASN A 137 -18.69 2.50 -4.29
N THR A 138 -19.86 3.04 -3.95
CA THR A 138 -20.59 4.04 -4.75
C THR A 138 -20.26 5.48 -4.37
N ASP A 139 -19.66 5.69 -3.19
CA ASP A 139 -19.48 7.02 -2.62
C ASP A 139 -18.01 7.44 -2.76
N LEU A 140 -17.71 8.30 -3.72
CA LEU A 140 -16.35 8.71 -4.08
C LEU A 140 -16.07 10.17 -3.71
N TYR A 141 -14.83 10.42 -3.31
CA TYR A 141 -14.29 11.77 -3.16
C TYR A 141 -13.22 11.98 -4.22
N GLU A 142 -13.49 12.84 -5.19
CA GLU A 142 -12.55 13.19 -6.24
C GLU A 142 -11.77 14.44 -5.84
N TYR A 143 -10.43 14.37 -5.94
CA TYR A 143 -9.59 15.53 -5.70
C TYR A 143 -9.64 16.47 -6.90
N ASN A 144 -10.27 17.62 -6.71
CA ASN A 144 -10.25 18.73 -7.66
C ASN A 144 -9.18 19.71 -7.18
N ALA A 145 -8.43 20.31 -8.10
CA ALA A 145 -7.29 21.17 -7.76
C ALA A 145 -7.62 22.25 -6.71
N ASP A 146 -6.59 22.89 -6.15
CA ASP A 146 -6.73 23.89 -5.07
C ASP A 146 -7.23 23.34 -3.72
N ASN A 147 -6.80 22.12 -3.36
CA ASN A 147 -7.18 21.45 -2.12
C ASN A 147 -8.71 21.22 -1.96
N LYS A 148 -9.42 20.99 -3.07
CA LYS A 148 -10.86 20.76 -3.06
C LYS A 148 -11.18 19.28 -3.27
N TRP A 149 -12.25 18.83 -2.65
CA TRP A 149 -12.74 17.46 -2.75
C TRP A 149 -14.21 17.50 -3.10
N ASP A 150 -14.55 16.97 -4.27
CA ASP A 150 -15.93 16.89 -4.74
C ASP A 150 -16.48 15.51 -4.40
N PHE A 151 -17.66 15.47 -3.78
CA PHE A 151 -18.35 14.23 -3.47
C PHE A 151 -19.19 13.79 -4.67
N ILE A 152 -18.99 12.55 -5.12
CA ILE A 152 -19.69 11.96 -6.25
C ILE A 152 -20.29 10.64 -5.80
N GLN A 153 -21.59 10.47 -6.05
CA GLN A 153 -22.28 9.21 -5.83
C GLN A 153 -22.54 8.53 -7.19
N LEU A 154 -22.02 7.32 -7.36
CA LEU A 154 -22.17 6.53 -8.58
C LEU A 154 -23.32 5.52 -8.46
N ASP A 155 -23.93 5.21 -9.60
CA ASP A 155 -24.85 4.09 -9.71
C ASP A 155 -24.08 2.75 -9.66
N LYS A 156 -24.69 1.74 -9.03
CA LYS A 156 -24.08 0.40 -8.86
C LYS A 156 -23.67 -0.27 -10.18
N LYS A 157 -24.31 0.11 -11.29
CA LYS A 157 -24.01 -0.42 -12.64
C LYS A 157 -22.66 0.09 -13.13
N ASP A 158 -22.32 1.33 -12.80
CA ASP A 158 -21.12 2.00 -13.27
C ASP A 158 -19.89 1.55 -12.47
N VAL A 159 -20.06 1.33 -11.16
CA VAL A 159 -19.00 0.79 -10.27
C VAL A 159 -18.52 -0.59 -10.72
N LYS A 160 -19.44 -1.51 -11.03
CA LYS A 160 -19.09 -2.84 -11.56
C LYS A 160 -18.31 -2.78 -12.87
N SER A 161 -18.58 -1.78 -13.69
CA SER A 161 -17.86 -1.58 -14.94
C SER A 161 -16.42 -1.09 -14.70
N MET A 162 -16.17 -0.24 -13.70
CA MET A 162 -14.82 0.21 -13.30
C MET A 162 -13.99 -0.93 -12.71
N ASP A 163 -14.56 -1.71 -11.79
CA ASP A 163 -13.87 -2.84 -11.17
C ASP A 163 -13.52 -3.94 -12.19
N SER A 164 -14.33 -4.09 -13.25
CA SER A 164 -14.05 -5.01 -14.35
C SER A 164 -12.87 -4.57 -15.23
N LYS A 165 -12.61 -3.25 -15.33
CA LYS A 165 -11.58 -2.66 -16.19
C LYS A 165 -10.20 -2.55 -15.53
N GLY A 166 -10.10 -2.74 -14.21
CA GLY A 166 -8.83 -2.71 -13.49
C GLY A 166 -8.13 -1.36 -13.62
N ILE A 167 -8.45 -0.44 -12.72
CA ILE A 167 -7.81 0.89 -12.73
C ILE A 167 -6.39 0.73 -12.20
N SER A 168 -5.42 0.68 -13.13
CA SER A 168 -4.03 1.00 -12.85
C SER A 168 -3.96 2.50 -12.55
N GLY A 169 -3.93 2.85 -11.26
CA GLY A 169 -3.48 4.16 -10.79
C GLY A 169 -1.97 4.30 -10.90
#